data_AF-A0A161W9S1-F1
#
_entry.id   AF-A0A161W9S1-F1
#
_cell.length_a   1.000
_cell.length_b   1.000
_cell.length_c   1.000
_cell.angle_alpha   90.00
_cell.angle_beta   90.00
_cell.angle_gamma   90.00
#
_symmetry.space_group_name_H-M   'P 1'
#
loop_
_entity.id
_entity.type
_entity.pdbx_description
1 polymer ?
#
loop_
_entity_poly.entity_id
_entity_poly.type
_entity_poly.pdbx_seq_one_letter_code
_entity_poly.pdbx_strand_id
1 'polypeptide(L)'
;MLFGLVALLSILAGSVIPSPVSLFKRDKAIIGYRRVGKAQADDYKKNGGTLTYDPRLATGGKQLGKDVYTSPRRGAWHVGNADDWWCVIKADAEAVDNLETVWVPSFYLEFDDLWYASEEPLASYIKTVDDGIDPEKAFRLSRIY
;
A
#
# COMPACT_ATOMS: atom_id res chain seq x y z
N MET A 1 18.66 25.76 70.30
CA MET A 1 17.32 25.15 70.40
C MET A 1 16.54 25.67 69.19
N LEU A 2 15.90 24.91 68.31
CA LEU A 2 15.52 23.50 68.26
C LEU A 2 15.05 23.24 66.80
N PHE A 3 15.60 22.23 66.11
CA PHE A 3 14.98 21.36 65.08
C PHE A 3 14.23 22.03 63.89
N GLY A 4 14.62 21.88 62.62
CA GLY A 4 14.88 20.63 61.90
C GLY A 4 13.62 20.21 61.13
N LEU A 5 13.60 20.36 59.80
CA LEU A 5 12.72 19.57 58.91
C LEU A 5 13.33 19.51 57.51
N VAL A 6 13.89 18.34 57.21
CA VAL A 6 14.45 17.93 55.94
C VAL A 6 13.30 17.73 54.95
N ALA A 7 13.30 18.47 53.84
CA ALA A 7 12.38 18.22 52.73
C ALA A 7 12.89 17.03 51.92
N LEU A 8 12.26 15.86 52.09
CA LEU A 8 12.55 14.66 51.32
C LEU A 8 11.93 14.83 49.91
N LEU A 9 12.77 15.03 48.90
CA LEU A 9 12.36 15.09 47.49
C LEU A 9 12.22 13.65 46.96
N SER A 10 11.00 13.10 46.92
CA SER A 10 10.74 11.77 46.37
C SER A 10 10.69 11.84 44.84
N ILE A 11 11.84 11.67 44.18
CA ILE A 11 11.89 11.45 42.73
C ILE A 11 11.55 9.97 42.47
N LEU A 12 10.29 9.69 42.14
CA LEU A 12 9.89 8.40 41.56
C LEU A 12 10.43 8.32 40.14
N ALA A 13 11.68 7.87 40.00
CA ALA A 13 12.22 7.45 38.72
C ALA A 13 11.54 6.13 38.32
N GLY A 14 10.38 6.22 37.68
CA GLY A 14 9.72 5.08 37.05
C GLY A 14 10.66 4.48 36.01
N SER A 15 11.29 3.36 36.33
CA SER A 15 12.14 2.64 35.41
C SER A 15 11.25 1.98 34.37
N VAL A 16 11.05 2.63 33.23
CA VAL A 16 10.50 1.95 32.06
C VAL A 16 11.62 1.03 31.58
N ILE A 17 11.48 -0.27 31.78
CA ILE A 17 12.37 -1.26 31.16
C ILE A 17 11.80 -1.50 29.77
N PRO A 18 12.33 -0.92 28.69
CA PRO A 18 12.00 -1.38 27.36
C PRO A 18 12.51 -2.82 27.25
N SER A 19 11.62 -3.80 27.37
CA SER A 19 11.96 -5.17 27.02
C SER A 19 12.30 -5.18 25.53
N PRO A 20 13.50 -5.63 25.13
CA PRO A 20 13.83 -5.76 23.72
C PRO A 20 12.93 -6.84 23.13
N VAL A 21 11.86 -6.43 22.45
CA VAL A 21 11.09 -7.34 21.60
C VAL A 21 11.95 -7.52 20.35
N SER A 22 12.44 -8.74 20.14
CA SER A 22 13.11 -9.10 18.90
C SER A 22 12.07 -9.07 17.78
N LEU A 23 11.96 -7.95 17.07
CA LEU A 23 11.11 -7.80 15.90
C LEU A 23 11.77 -8.54 14.74
N PHE A 24 11.30 -9.75 14.45
CA PHE A 24 11.67 -10.42 13.21
C PHE A 24 10.95 -9.72 12.05
N LYS A 25 11.72 -9.23 11.07
CA LYS A 25 11.15 -8.76 9.80
C LYS A 25 10.36 -9.92 9.19
N ARG A 26 9.11 -9.68 8.81
CA ARG A 26 8.31 -10.71 8.13
C ARG A 26 8.87 -10.87 6.72
N ASP A 27 9.08 -12.11 6.26
CA ASP A 27 9.52 -12.37 4.88
C ASP A 27 8.50 -11.90 3.83
N LYS A 28 7.22 -11.78 4.23
CA LYS A 28 6.14 -11.32 3.36
C LYS A 28 5.29 -10.23 4.02
N ALA A 29 5.02 -9.18 3.26
CA ALA A 29 4.09 -8.11 3.60
C ALA A 29 2.76 -8.32 2.87
N ILE A 30 1.64 -7.94 3.49
CA ILE A 30 0.34 -7.86 2.80
C ILE A 30 0.33 -6.54 2.04
N ILE A 31 0.17 -6.59 0.72
CA ILE A 31 0.12 -5.40 -0.14
C ILE A 31 -1.29 -5.06 -0.62
N GLY A 32 -2.28 -5.91 -0.32
CA GLY A 32 -3.68 -5.60 -0.58
C GLY A 32 -4.59 -6.82 -0.65
N TYR A 33 -5.85 -6.55 -0.96
CA TYR A 33 -6.92 -7.53 -1.08
C TYR A 33 -7.65 -7.35 -2.40
N ARG A 34 -8.08 -8.45 -3.03
CA ARG A 34 -8.85 -8.40 -4.28
C ARG A 34 -9.82 -9.58 -4.38
N ARG A 35 -10.90 -9.41 -5.15
CA ARG A 35 -11.71 -10.51 -5.69
C ARG A 35 -11.11 -10.98 -7.01
N VAL A 36 -10.91 -12.29 -7.15
CA VAL A 36 -10.24 -12.86 -8.33
C VAL A 36 -11.05 -14.07 -8.82
N GLY A 37 -11.49 -14.02 -10.07
CA GLY A 37 -12.11 -15.16 -10.74
C GLY A 37 -11.10 -16.25 -11.07
N LYS A 38 -11.56 -17.48 -11.27
CA LYS A 38 -10.69 -18.65 -11.49
C LYS A 38 -9.66 -18.46 -12.61
N ALA A 39 -10.05 -17.88 -13.75
CA ALA A 39 -9.16 -17.69 -14.89
C ALA A 39 -7.97 -16.77 -14.56
N GLN A 40 -8.22 -15.66 -13.85
CA GLN A 40 -7.17 -14.74 -13.43
C GLN A 40 -6.26 -15.35 -12.36
N ALA A 41 -6.82 -16.15 -11.44
CA ALA A 41 -6.04 -16.86 -10.43
C ALA A 41 -5.12 -17.93 -11.05
N ASP A 42 -5.59 -18.63 -12.09
CA ASP A 42 -4.79 -19.60 -12.83
C ASP A 42 -3.67 -18.91 -13.63
N ASP A 43 -3.92 -17.72 -14.20
CA ASP A 43 -2.90 -16.88 -14.83
C ASP A 43 -1.78 -16.49 -13.84
N TYR A 44 -2.14 -15.99 -12.65
CA TYR A 44 -1.15 -15.68 -11.61
C TYR A 44 -0.30 -16.90 -11.23
N LYS A 45 -0.93 -18.07 -11.04
CA LYS A 45 -0.20 -19.31 -10.74
C LYS A 45 0.76 -19.71 -11.85
N LYS A 46 0.32 -19.60 -13.11
CA LYS A 46 1.16 -19.87 -14.28
C LYS A 46 2.37 -18.93 -14.35
N ASN A 47 2.20 -17.68 -13.93
CA ASN A 47 3.25 -16.67 -13.87
C ASN A 47 4.03 -16.67 -12.53
N GLY A 48 4.19 -17.85 -11.92
CA GLY A 48 4.99 -18.02 -10.70
C GLY A 48 4.41 -17.38 -9.44
N GLY A 49 3.11 -17.11 -9.42
CA GLY A 49 2.44 -16.36 -8.34
C GLY A 49 2.53 -14.84 -8.50
N THR A 50 3.03 -14.35 -9.63
CA THR A 50 3.11 -12.92 -9.92
C THR A 50 1.77 -12.38 -10.39
N LEU A 51 1.40 -11.19 -9.91
CA LEU A 51 0.25 -10.47 -10.43
C LEU A 51 0.54 -9.97 -11.83
N THR A 52 -0.30 -10.38 -12.79
CA THR A 52 -0.21 -10.00 -14.19
C THR A 52 -1.48 -9.32 -14.66
N TYR A 53 -1.34 -8.15 -15.27
CA TYR A 53 -2.48 -7.42 -15.79
C TYR A 53 -2.94 -8.01 -17.14
N ASP A 54 -4.15 -8.57 -17.19
CA ASP A 54 -4.84 -8.94 -18.43
C ASP A 54 -6.04 -8.00 -18.64
N PRO A 55 -6.04 -7.14 -19.69
CA PRO A 55 -7.13 -6.21 -19.94
C PRO A 55 -8.47 -6.90 -20.21
N ARG A 56 -8.49 -8.19 -20.59
CA ARG A 56 -9.72 -8.97 -20.84
C ARG A 56 -10.36 -9.47 -19.55
N LEU A 57 -9.58 -9.56 -18.47
CA LEU A 57 -10.01 -10.02 -17.15
C LEU A 57 -10.10 -8.87 -16.13
N ALA A 58 -9.61 -7.68 -16.51
CA ALA A 58 -9.67 -6.49 -15.69
C ALA A 58 -11.12 -6.07 -15.44
N THR A 59 -11.51 -6.03 -14.16
CA THR A 59 -12.80 -5.51 -13.71
C THR A 59 -12.62 -4.20 -12.94
N GLY A 60 -13.63 -3.33 -13.01
CA GLY A 60 -13.59 -1.99 -12.40
C GLY A 60 -12.97 -0.92 -13.30
N GLY A 61 -12.91 0.31 -12.80
CA GLY A 61 -12.30 1.44 -13.49
C GLY A 61 -10.76 1.47 -13.33
N LYS A 62 -10.07 2.01 -14.34
CA LYS A 62 -8.60 2.14 -14.37
C LYS A 62 -8.16 3.50 -13.84
N GLN A 63 -8.47 3.78 -12.58
CA GLN A 63 -8.31 5.10 -11.97
C GLN A 63 -6.87 5.64 -12.02
N LEU A 64 -5.87 4.77 -11.91
CA LEU A 64 -4.44 5.06 -11.85
C LEU A 64 -3.64 4.46 -13.02
N GLY A 65 -4.31 4.17 -14.15
CA GLY A 65 -3.70 3.55 -15.31
C GLY A 65 -3.86 2.02 -15.39
N LYS A 66 -3.08 1.38 -16.25
CA LYS A 66 -3.21 -0.04 -16.61
C LYS A 66 -2.43 -0.97 -15.66
N ASP A 67 -3.08 -1.46 -14.62
CA ASP A 67 -2.47 -2.46 -13.73
C ASP A 67 -3.48 -3.30 -12.94
N VAL A 68 -3.00 -4.19 -12.08
CA VAL A 68 -3.74 -4.97 -11.10
C VAL A 68 -4.02 -4.11 -9.87
N TYR A 69 -5.27 -3.69 -9.73
CA TYR A 69 -5.71 -2.93 -8.57
C TYR A 69 -5.97 -3.81 -7.37
N THR A 70 -5.66 -3.28 -6.20
CA THR A 70 -5.97 -3.92 -4.92
C THR A 70 -6.72 -2.96 -4.02
N SER A 71 -7.28 -3.49 -2.93
CA SER A 71 -7.94 -2.70 -1.90
C SER A 71 -7.23 -2.86 -0.55
N PRO A 72 -7.27 -1.85 0.33
CA PRO A 72 -6.52 -1.88 1.59
C PRO A 72 -7.09 -2.86 2.63
N ARG A 73 -8.35 -3.31 2.45
CA ARG A 73 -9.02 -4.21 3.38
C ARG A 73 -9.87 -5.25 2.65
N ARG A 74 -10.02 -6.42 3.27
CA ARG A 74 -10.95 -7.46 2.78
C ARG A 74 -12.35 -6.88 2.61
N GLY A 75 -12.99 -7.17 1.48
CA GLY A 75 -14.36 -6.73 1.23
C GLY A 75 -14.51 -5.31 0.68
N ALA A 76 -13.45 -4.49 0.61
CA ALA A 76 -13.54 -3.13 0.04
C ALA A 76 -13.60 -3.13 -1.50
N TRP A 77 -13.17 -4.21 -2.14
CA TRP A 77 -13.36 -4.39 -3.58
C TRP A 77 -14.73 -5.02 -3.85
N HIS A 78 -15.72 -4.19 -4.16
CA HIS A 78 -17.11 -4.62 -4.35
C HIS A 78 -17.39 -5.19 -5.75
N VAL A 79 -16.56 -4.86 -6.74
CA VAL A 79 -16.72 -5.33 -8.12
C VAL A 79 -16.28 -6.79 -8.25
N GLY A 80 -17.13 -7.65 -8.83
CA GLY A 80 -16.81 -9.06 -9.07
C GLY A 80 -18.05 -9.97 -9.09
N ASN A 81 -17.86 -11.22 -9.50
CA ASN A 81 -18.90 -12.25 -9.63
C ASN A 81 -19.07 -13.07 -8.35
N ALA A 82 -20.26 -13.61 -8.10
CA ALA A 82 -20.59 -14.31 -6.85
C ALA A 82 -19.64 -15.49 -6.51
N ASP A 83 -19.02 -16.09 -7.52
CA ASP A 83 -18.07 -17.20 -7.44
C ASP A 83 -16.59 -16.77 -7.35
N ASP A 84 -16.29 -15.46 -7.40
CA ASP A 84 -14.94 -14.94 -7.24
C ASP A 84 -14.35 -15.25 -5.85
N TRP A 85 -13.05 -15.53 -5.82
CA TRP A 85 -12.33 -15.80 -4.59
C TRP A 85 -11.84 -14.52 -3.91
N TRP A 86 -11.91 -14.49 -2.58
CA TRP A 86 -11.32 -13.44 -1.77
C TRP A 86 -9.84 -13.71 -1.54
N CYS A 87 -8.98 -12.95 -2.20
CA CYS A 87 -7.53 -13.12 -2.14
C CYS A 87 -6.89 -12.08 -1.22
N VAL A 88 -5.93 -12.54 -0.42
CA VAL A 88 -4.93 -11.70 0.26
C VAL A 88 -3.66 -11.74 -0.57
N ILE A 89 -3.20 -10.59 -1.02
CA ILE A 89 -2.00 -10.48 -1.83
C ILE A 89 -0.82 -10.20 -0.90
N LYS A 90 0.19 -11.06 -1.01
CA LYS A 90 1.43 -10.93 -0.24
C LYS A 90 2.60 -10.80 -1.21
N ALA A 91 3.54 -9.93 -0.87
CA ALA A 91 4.79 -9.75 -1.60
C ALA A 91 5.96 -9.84 -0.63
N ASP A 92 7.17 -9.95 -1.18
CA ASP A 92 8.39 -9.88 -0.41
C ASP A 92 8.49 -8.56 0.35
N ALA A 93 8.68 -8.62 1.67
CA ALA A 93 8.62 -7.40 2.48
C ALA A 93 9.77 -6.44 2.16
N GLU A 94 10.97 -6.96 1.91
CA GLU A 94 12.11 -6.10 1.55
C GLU A 94 11.92 -5.46 0.18
N ALA A 95 11.39 -6.21 -0.79
CA ALA A 95 11.04 -5.62 -2.08
C ALA A 95 9.98 -4.51 -1.92
N VAL A 96 8.97 -4.72 -1.08
CA VAL A 96 7.91 -3.72 -0.83
C VAL A 96 8.46 -2.47 -0.13
N ASP A 97 9.34 -2.64 0.86
CA ASP A 97 9.95 -1.51 1.57
C ASP A 97 10.82 -0.64 0.64
N ASN A 98 11.36 -1.23 -0.43
CA ASN A 98 12.22 -0.56 -1.40
C ASN A 98 11.45 -0.05 -2.65
N LEU A 99 10.13 -0.23 -2.71
CA LEU A 99 9.33 0.28 -3.82
C LEU A 99 8.99 1.75 -3.62
N GLU A 100 9.26 2.54 -4.64
CA GLU A 100 8.74 3.91 -4.72
C GLU A 100 7.22 3.89 -4.73
N THR A 101 6.61 4.62 -3.80
CA THR A 101 5.17 4.67 -3.62
C THR A 101 4.69 6.10 -3.83
N VAL A 102 3.69 6.28 -4.69
CA VAL A 102 3.18 7.60 -5.05
C VAL A 102 1.69 7.71 -4.77
N TRP A 103 1.30 8.72 -4.02
CA TRP A 103 -0.10 9.09 -3.83
C TRP A 103 -0.57 9.96 -5.00
N VAL A 104 -1.55 9.48 -5.77
CA VAL A 104 -2.12 10.18 -6.92
C VAL A 104 -3.47 10.79 -6.53
N PRO A 105 -3.57 12.12 -6.36
CA PRO A 105 -4.83 12.80 -6.11
C PRO A 105 -5.68 12.82 -7.38
N SER A 106 -6.96 13.17 -7.28
CA SER A 106 -7.80 13.36 -8.47
C SER A 106 -7.42 14.63 -9.23
N PHE A 107 -6.94 15.67 -8.55
CA PHE A 107 -6.52 16.95 -9.15
C PHE A 107 -5.22 17.43 -8.49
N TYR A 108 -4.34 18.06 -9.27
CA TYR A 108 -3.12 18.67 -8.75
C TYR A 108 -2.65 19.82 -9.65
N LEU A 109 -2.71 21.07 -9.16
CA LEU A 109 -2.19 22.26 -9.86
C LEU A 109 -2.61 22.32 -11.35
N GLU A 110 -1.65 22.20 -12.28
CA GLU A 110 -1.85 22.20 -13.74
C GLU A 110 -2.38 20.89 -14.33
N PHE A 111 -2.50 19.82 -13.52
CA PHE A 111 -3.06 18.55 -13.92
C PHE A 111 -4.57 18.52 -13.65
N ASP A 112 -5.34 18.76 -14.71
CA ASP A 112 -6.78 18.56 -14.72
C ASP A 112 -7.10 17.05 -14.77
N ASP A 113 -7.81 16.55 -13.76
CA ASP A 113 -8.27 15.16 -13.57
C ASP A 113 -7.22 14.08 -13.84
N LEU A 114 -6.38 13.79 -12.85
CA LEU A 114 -5.39 12.72 -12.88
C LEU A 114 -6.02 11.33 -12.84
N TRP A 115 -7.23 11.21 -12.29
CA TRP A 115 -7.89 9.92 -12.22
C TRP A 115 -8.49 9.56 -13.56
N TYR A 116 -8.25 8.33 -14.01
CA TYR A 116 -8.63 7.86 -15.34
C TYR A 116 -7.94 8.59 -16.50
N ALA A 117 -6.97 9.46 -16.21
CA ALA A 117 -6.09 10.04 -17.22
C ALA A 117 -5.33 8.94 -17.97
N SER A 118 -4.84 9.29 -19.16
CA SER A 118 -3.90 8.45 -19.88
C SER A 118 -2.58 8.32 -19.10
N GLU A 119 -1.74 7.39 -19.53
CA GLU A 119 -0.47 7.11 -18.86
C GLU A 119 0.49 8.30 -18.87
N GLU A 120 0.47 9.13 -19.92
CA GLU A 120 1.36 10.28 -20.05
C GLU A 120 1.12 11.33 -18.93
N PRO A 121 -0.09 11.88 -18.72
CA PRO A 121 -0.35 12.79 -17.59
C PRO A 121 -0.02 12.19 -16.22
N LEU A 122 -0.30 10.90 -16.01
CA LEU A 122 0.04 10.20 -14.77
C LEU A 122 1.55 10.13 -14.56
N ALA A 123 2.31 9.77 -15.60
CA ALA A 123 3.76 9.71 -15.56
C ALA A 123 4.37 11.10 -15.32
N SER A 124 3.87 12.12 -16.02
CA SER A 124 4.29 13.51 -15.81
C SER A 124 4.03 13.97 -14.37
N TYR A 125 2.88 13.64 -13.80
CA TYR A 125 2.60 13.95 -12.39
C TYR A 125 3.55 13.24 -11.44
N ILE A 126 3.81 11.95 -11.64
CA ILE A 126 4.75 11.18 -10.81
C ILE A 126 6.14 11.84 -10.82
N LYS A 127 6.61 12.31 -11.98
CA LYS A 127 7.88 13.04 -12.09
C LYS A 127 7.86 14.42 -11.42
N THR A 128 6.70 15.08 -11.34
CA THR A 128 6.54 16.31 -10.54
C THR A 128 6.62 16.05 -9.04
N VAL A 129 6.19 14.87 -8.57
CA VAL A 129 6.35 14.48 -7.16
C VAL A 129 7.82 14.24 -6.83
N ASP A 130 8.50 13.43 -7.65
CA ASP A 130 9.94 13.20 -7.58
C ASP A 130 10.43 12.66 -8.94
N ASP A 131 11.35 13.38 -9.58
CA ASP A 131 11.87 13.02 -10.91
C ASP A 131 12.71 11.73 -10.88
N GLY A 132 13.15 11.28 -9.71
CA GLY A 132 13.83 10.00 -9.50
C GLY A 132 12.91 8.78 -9.62
N ILE A 133 11.60 8.94 -9.45
CA ILE A 133 10.65 7.82 -9.45
C ILE A 133 10.42 7.34 -10.88
N ASP A 134 10.59 6.04 -11.12
CA ASP A 134 10.20 5.40 -12.38
C ASP A 134 8.67 5.17 -12.41
N PRO A 135 7.90 5.90 -13.25
CA PRO A 135 6.45 5.82 -13.23
C PRO A 135 5.92 4.43 -13.54
N GLU A 136 6.64 3.62 -14.32
CA GLU A 136 6.22 2.25 -14.68
C GLU A 136 6.41 1.24 -13.53
N LYS A 137 7.23 1.57 -12.53
CA LYS A 137 7.53 0.70 -11.39
C LYS A 137 6.95 1.21 -10.07
N ALA A 138 6.47 2.45 -10.04
CA ALA A 138 5.92 3.06 -8.84
C ALA A 138 4.63 2.36 -8.39
N PHE A 139 4.51 2.11 -7.08
CA PHE A 139 3.27 1.67 -6.48
C PHE A 139 2.33 2.88 -6.33
N ARG A 140 1.33 2.96 -7.22
CA ARG A 140 0.36 4.07 -7.24
C ARG A 140 -0.76 3.83 -6.25
N LEU A 141 -1.03 4.82 -5.40
CA LEU A 141 -2.10 4.81 -4.41
C LEU A 141 -3.08 5.94 -4.69
N SER A 142 -4.36 5.72 -4.37
CA SER A 142 -5.37 6.76 -4.41
C SER A 142 -6.46 6.53 -3.39
N ARG A 143 -7.32 7.54 -3.24
CA ARG A 143 -8.55 7.38 -2.48
C ARG A 143 -9.53 6.50 -3.27
N ILE A 144 -10.14 5.57 -2.54
CA ILE A 144 -11.25 4.74 -2.99
C ILE A 144 -12.55 5.40 -2.49
N TYR A 145 -13.57 5.50 -3.35
CA TYR A 145 -14.90 6.00 -3.03
C TYR A 145 -15.93 4.88 -3.05
#